data_AF-A0A950CKD4-F1
#
_entry.id   AF-A0A950CKD4-F1
#
_cell.length_a   1.000
_cell.length_b   1.000
_cell.length_c   1.000
_cell.angle_alpha   90.00
_cell.angle_beta   90.00
_cell.angle_gamma   90.00
#
_symmetry.space_group_name_H-M   'P 1'
#
loop_
_entity.id
_entity.type
_entity.pdbx_description
1 polymer ?
#
loop_
_entity_poly.entity_id
_entity_poly.type
_entity_poly.pdbx_seq_one_letter_code
_entity_poly.pdbx_strand_id
1 'polypeptide(L)'
;MDLAHLPPDDPATYGMIGRADTVGVFQIESRAQMATLPRLKPRCFYDLVVAVAIIRPGPIVGRAVHPYLERRAGRAPIVYSHPALKPILERTLGVPLFQEQLLRIAMTLASFSAGAAEELRRAMGFKRSVVRMAQLEQRLRQGLAQNGIGGSVADKVIQSITAFALYGFPESHAASFALLAYASAFIPAATIRQRTWQLC
;
A
#
# COMPACT_ATOMS: atom_id res chain seq x y z
N MET A 1 26.11 -16.55 -4.56
CA MET A 1 25.22 -15.42 -4.88
C MET A 1 24.95 -14.69 -3.57
N ASP A 2 25.33 -13.42 -3.48
CA ASP A 2 25.10 -12.61 -2.29
C ASP A 2 23.78 -11.85 -2.45
N LEU A 3 22.81 -12.12 -1.57
CA LEU A 3 21.49 -11.51 -1.60
C LEU A 3 21.52 -10.01 -1.25
N ALA A 4 22.57 -9.54 -0.57
CA ALA A 4 22.74 -8.13 -0.23
C ALA A 4 23.16 -7.26 -1.43
N HIS A 5 23.66 -7.88 -2.51
CA HIS A 5 24.22 -7.19 -3.68
C HIS A 5 23.45 -7.48 -4.96
N LEU A 6 22.16 -7.80 -4.86
CA LEU A 6 21.31 -7.94 -6.05
C LEU A 6 21.11 -6.58 -6.72
N PRO A 7 21.17 -6.50 -8.06
CA PRO A 7 20.84 -5.27 -8.76
C PRO A 7 19.38 -4.92 -8.46
N PRO A 8 19.02 -3.70 -8.05
CA PRO A 8 17.68 -3.36 -7.58
C PRO A 8 16.64 -3.17 -8.71
N ASP A 9 17.10 -3.08 -9.95
CA ASP A 9 16.36 -2.61 -11.13
C ASP A 9 16.37 -3.62 -12.31
N ASP A 10 16.57 -4.92 -12.05
CA ASP A 10 16.68 -5.94 -13.11
C ASP A 10 15.38 -6.07 -13.93
N PRO A 11 15.38 -5.67 -15.23
CA PRO A 11 14.16 -5.65 -16.03
C PRO A 11 13.54 -7.03 -16.24
N ALA A 12 14.35 -8.10 -16.24
CA ALA A 12 13.85 -9.46 -16.41
C ALA A 12 13.03 -9.91 -15.20
N THR A 13 13.49 -9.59 -13.99
CA THR A 13 12.80 -9.86 -12.72
C THR A 13 11.46 -9.14 -12.68
N TYR A 14 11.43 -7.83 -12.95
CA TYR A 14 10.16 -7.08 -13.03
C TYR A 14 9.25 -7.57 -14.16
N GLY A 15 9.81 -7.95 -15.30
CA GLY A 15 9.06 -8.51 -16.42
C GLY A 15 8.40 -9.85 -16.08
N MET A 16 9.11 -10.75 -15.39
CA MET A 16 8.60 -12.02 -14.89
C MET A 16 7.44 -11.80 -13.90
N ILE A 17 7.67 -10.94 -12.89
CA ILE A 17 6.65 -10.56 -11.91
C ILE A 17 5.42 -9.96 -12.61
N GLY A 18 5.63 -9.04 -13.55
CA GLY A 18 4.54 -8.39 -14.31
C GLY A 18 3.71 -9.36 -15.15
N ARG A 19 4.26 -10.50 -15.57
CA ARG A 19 3.51 -11.59 -16.23
C ARG A 19 2.82 -12.54 -15.25
N ALA A 20 2.95 -12.29 -13.94
CA ALA A 20 2.51 -13.17 -12.87
C ALA A 20 3.16 -14.55 -12.89
N ASP A 21 4.39 -14.66 -13.41
CA ASP A 21 5.19 -15.88 -13.31
C ASP A 21 5.89 -15.91 -11.94
N THR A 22 5.08 -16.05 -10.88
CA THR A 22 5.51 -15.85 -9.49
C THR A 22 5.27 -17.06 -8.59
N VAL A 23 5.11 -18.25 -9.16
CA VAL A 23 5.02 -19.49 -8.36
C VAL A 23 6.32 -19.68 -7.58
N GLY A 24 6.23 -19.84 -6.25
CA GLY A 24 7.40 -19.94 -5.37
C GLY A 24 8.06 -18.61 -5.03
N VAL A 25 7.50 -17.47 -5.46
CA VAL A 25 8.00 -16.14 -5.12
C VAL A 25 7.31 -15.63 -3.85
N PHE A 26 8.11 -15.22 -2.87
CA PHE A 26 7.65 -14.80 -1.55
C PHE A 26 6.59 -13.69 -1.63
N GLN A 27 5.48 -13.87 -0.90
CA GLN A 27 4.33 -12.95 -0.77
C GLN A 27 3.49 -12.67 -2.03
N ILE A 28 3.99 -12.94 -3.24
CA ILE A 28 3.32 -12.56 -4.50
C ILE A 28 2.93 -13.75 -5.39
N GLU A 29 2.87 -14.96 -4.83
CA GLU A 29 2.49 -16.20 -5.53
C GLU A 29 1.00 -16.56 -5.43
N SER A 30 0.24 -15.93 -4.53
CA SER A 30 -1.18 -16.30 -4.34
C SER A 30 -2.01 -15.96 -5.58
N ARG A 31 -3.13 -16.68 -5.81
CA ARG A 31 -4.03 -16.42 -6.95
C ARG A 31 -4.49 -14.95 -7.04
N ALA A 32 -4.81 -14.33 -5.91
CA ALA A 32 -5.23 -12.94 -5.85
C ALA A 32 -4.08 -11.97 -6.20
N GLN A 33 -2.86 -12.29 -5.78
CA GLN A 33 -1.66 -11.55 -6.16
C GLN A 33 -1.37 -11.70 -7.66
N MET A 34 -1.31 -12.94 -8.16
CA MET A 34 -1.07 -13.24 -9.58
C MET A 34 -2.11 -12.60 -10.50
N ALA A 35 -3.38 -12.49 -10.09
CA ALA A 35 -4.40 -11.77 -10.85
C ALA A 35 -4.18 -10.24 -10.90
N THR A 36 -3.44 -9.70 -9.92
CA THR A 36 -3.19 -8.27 -9.76
C THR A 36 -1.91 -7.81 -10.45
N LEU A 37 -0.84 -8.63 -10.43
CA LEU A 37 0.46 -8.25 -10.97
C LEU A 37 0.43 -7.78 -12.45
N PRO A 38 -0.32 -8.41 -13.38
CA PRO A 38 -0.41 -7.96 -14.77
C PRO A 38 -1.11 -6.61 -14.94
N ARG A 39 -1.95 -6.23 -13.96
CA ARG A 39 -2.61 -4.92 -13.91
C ARG A 39 -1.71 -3.87 -13.25
N LEU A 40 -0.97 -4.26 -12.20
CA LEU A 40 -0.05 -3.40 -11.47
C LEU A 40 1.17 -3.02 -12.30
N LYS A 41 1.68 -3.98 -13.09
CA LYS A 41 2.89 -3.88 -13.92
C LYS A 41 4.06 -3.28 -13.13
N PRO A 42 4.62 -4.01 -12.15
CA PRO A 42 5.79 -3.55 -11.40
C PRO A 42 6.97 -3.27 -12.33
N ARG A 43 7.63 -2.13 -12.15
CA ARG A 43 8.80 -1.67 -12.92
C ARG A 43 9.93 -1.16 -12.05
N CYS A 44 9.67 -0.93 -10.76
CA CYS A 44 10.66 -0.52 -9.79
C CYS A 44 10.34 -1.12 -8.42
N PHE A 45 11.31 -1.01 -7.50
CA PHE A 45 11.19 -1.58 -6.17
C PHE A 45 9.93 -1.11 -5.43
N TYR A 46 9.57 0.17 -5.56
CA TYR A 46 8.38 0.71 -4.89
C TYR A 46 7.07 0.07 -5.36
N ASP A 47 7.00 -0.39 -6.60
CA ASP A 47 5.82 -1.12 -7.08
C ASP A 47 5.65 -2.47 -6.37
N LEU A 48 6.75 -3.10 -5.93
CA LEU A 48 6.70 -4.32 -5.13
C LEU A 48 6.25 -4.03 -3.70
N VAL A 49 6.67 -2.90 -3.13
CA VAL A 49 6.16 -2.42 -1.82
C VAL A 49 4.63 -2.30 -1.88
N VAL A 50 4.11 -1.72 -2.97
CA VAL A 50 2.66 -1.65 -3.21
C VAL A 50 2.04 -3.04 -3.43
N ALA A 51 2.65 -3.91 -4.23
CA ALA A 51 2.13 -5.27 -4.49
C ALA A 51 1.92 -6.06 -3.20
N VAL A 52 2.90 -6.02 -2.29
CA VAL A 52 2.84 -6.67 -0.98
C VAL A 52 1.71 -6.09 -0.12
N ALA A 53 1.44 -4.79 -0.22
CA ALA A 53 0.46 -4.11 0.61
C ALA A 53 -0.97 -4.15 0.07
N ILE A 54 -1.17 -4.16 -1.25
CA ILE A 54 -2.47 -3.84 -1.87
C ILE A 54 -3.48 -5.00 -1.79
N ILE A 55 -3.06 -6.26 -1.82
CA ILE A 55 -3.94 -7.42 -1.68
C ILE A 55 -3.98 -7.85 -0.22
N ARG A 56 -4.66 -7.02 0.59
CA ARG A 56 -4.85 -7.22 2.04
C ARG A 56 -6.25 -6.76 2.44
N PRO A 57 -6.80 -7.24 3.57
CA PRO A 57 -8.16 -6.87 3.98
C PRO A 57 -8.37 -5.35 4.11
N GLY A 58 -7.38 -4.59 4.58
CA GLY A 58 -7.48 -3.13 4.73
C GLY A 58 -7.79 -2.39 3.42
N PRO A 59 -6.90 -2.46 2.42
CA PRO A 59 -7.17 -1.91 1.08
C PRO A 59 -8.43 -2.47 0.41
N ILE A 60 -8.78 -3.73 0.64
CA ILE A 60 -10.00 -4.34 0.04
C ILE A 60 -11.26 -3.73 0.66
N VAL A 61 -11.35 -3.70 2.00
CA VAL A 61 -12.48 -3.12 2.74
C VAL A 61 -12.57 -1.61 2.51
N GLY A 62 -11.41 -0.94 2.45
CA GLY A 62 -11.29 0.48 2.10
C GLY A 62 -11.52 0.79 0.61
N ARG A 63 -11.86 -0.21 -0.21
CA ARG A 63 -12.09 -0.09 -1.67
C ARG A 63 -10.94 0.61 -2.42
N ALA A 64 -9.70 0.43 -1.95
CA ALA A 64 -8.50 1.10 -2.44
C ALA A 64 -7.89 0.40 -3.68
N VAL A 65 -8.09 -0.92 -3.81
CA VAL A 65 -7.45 -1.74 -4.86
C VAL A 65 -7.83 -1.26 -6.26
N HIS A 66 -9.12 -1.14 -6.56
CA HIS A 66 -9.60 -0.76 -7.89
C HIS A 66 -9.17 0.67 -8.28
N PRO A 67 -9.39 1.72 -7.48
CA PRO A 67 -8.91 3.07 -7.79
C PRO A 67 -7.41 3.14 -8.06
N TYR A 68 -6.60 2.42 -7.28
CA TYR A 68 -5.15 2.41 -7.48
C TYR A 68 -4.78 1.80 -8.84
N LEU A 69 -5.34 0.62 -9.18
CA LEU A 69 -5.03 -0.07 -10.43
C LEU A 69 -5.51 0.70 -11.67
N GLU A 70 -6.66 1.35 -11.62
CA GLU A 70 -7.16 2.19 -12.72
C GLU A 70 -6.28 3.41 -12.96
N ARG A 71 -5.86 4.09 -11.89
CA ARG A 71 -4.94 5.24 -11.97
C ARG A 71 -3.56 4.82 -12.46
N ARG A 72 -3.05 3.70 -11.97
CA ARG A 72 -1.77 3.11 -12.40
C ARG A 72 -1.76 2.78 -13.88
N ALA A 73 -2.90 2.33 -14.42
CA ALA A 73 -3.06 2.03 -15.83
C ALA A 73 -3.38 3.26 -16.71
N GLY A 74 -3.47 4.46 -16.12
CA GLY A 74 -3.85 5.67 -16.85
C GLY A 74 -5.33 5.72 -17.28
N ARG A 75 -6.17 4.82 -16.75
CA ARG A 75 -7.61 4.74 -17.08
C ARG A 75 -8.50 5.63 -16.21
N ALA A 76 -7.93 6.18 -15.12
CA ALA A 76 -8.61 7.13 -14.25
C ALA A 76 -7.64 8.25 -13.83
N PRO A 77 -8.12 9.49 -13.65
CA PRO A 77 -7.29 10.59 -13.17
C PRO A 77 -6.90 10.36 -11.71
N ILE A 78 -5.72 10.87 -11.34
CA ILE A 78 -5.29 10.96 -9.95
C ILE A 78 -6.05 12.13 -9.31
N VAL A 79 -6.91 11.81 -8.34
CA VAL A 79 -7.72 12.79 -7.62
C VAL A 79 -7.41 12.67 -6.14
N TYR A 80 -7.20 13.81 -5.51
CA TYR A 80 -7.04 13.95 -4.06
C TYR A 80 -8.33 14.55 -3.49
N SER A 81 -8.83 14.01 -2.38
CA SER A 81 -10.04 14.55 -1.73
C SER A 81 -9.80 15.90 -1.06
N HIS A 82 -8.54 16.26 -0.79
CA HIS A 82 -8.14 17.56 -0.28
C HIS A 82 -6.70 17.88 -0.75
N PRO A 83 -6.36 19.14 -1.10
CA PRO A 83 -5.03 19.49 -1.60
C PRO A 83 -3.87 19.09 -0.68
N ALA A 84 -4.06 19.20 0.64
CA ALA A 84 -3.07 18.81 1.64
C ALA A 84 -2.73 17.30 1.63
N LEU A 85 -3.51 16.46 0.94
CA LEU A 85 -3.23 15.03 0.82
C LEU A 85 -2.25 14.68 -0.28
N LYS A 86 -1.99 15.58 -1.23
CA LYS A 86 -1.02 15.36 -2.31
C LYS A 86 0.36 14.90 -1.79
N PRO A 87 1.03 15.61 -0.87
CA PRO A 87 2.36 15.19 -0.37
C PRO A 87 2.34 13.92 0.49
N ILE A 88 1.17 13.39 0.83
CA ILE A 88 1.03 12.15 1.61
C ILE A 88 0.77 10.96 0.67
N LEU A 89 0.00 11.18 -0.39
CA LEU A 89 -0.56 10.12 -1.24
C LEU A 89 -0.03 10.12 -2.67
N GLU A 90 0.85 11.04 -3.07
CA GLU A 90 1.35 11.11 -4.45
C GLU A 90 2.03 9.82 -4.90
N ARG A 91 2.86 9.21 -4.05
CA ARG A 91 3.55 7.95 -4.34
C ARG A 91 2.58 6.78 -4.49
N THR A 92 1.39 6.89 -3.89
CA THR A 92 0.32 5.89 -3.98
C THR A 92 -0.86 6.37 -4.82
N LEU A 93 -0.61 7.31 -5.76
CA LEU A 93 -1.59 7.76 -6.75
C LEU A 93 -2.90 8.29 -6.13
N GLY A 94 -2.81 9.00 -5.00
CA GLY A 94 -3.96 9.55 -4.30
C GLY A 94 -4.80 8.50 -3.56
N VAL A 95 -4.27 7.29 -3.34
CA VAL A 95 -4.96 6.21 -2.63
C VAL A 95 -4.20 5.89 -1.34
N PRO A 96 -4.83 5.92 -0.16
CA PRO A 96 -4.17 5.49 1.07
C PRO A 96 -3.98 3.97 1.07
N LEU A 97 -2.74 3.53 1.24
CA LEU A 97 -2.36 2.11 1.28
C LEU A 97 -1.58 1.72 2.55
N PHE A 98 -0.97 2.68 3.23
CA PHE A 98 -0.10 2.42 4.38
C PHE A 98 -0.60 3.08 5.65
N GLN A 99 -0.25 2.48 6.79
CA GLN A 99 -0.65 2.98 8.11
C GLN A 99 -0.10 4.40 8.35
N GLU A 100 1.16 4.64 8.00
CA GLU A 100 1.84 5.94 8.16
C GLU A 100 1.14 7.04 7.36
N GLN A 101 0.59 6.74 6.18
CA GLN A 101 -0.17 7.69 5.39
C GLN A 101 -1.44 8.14 6.14
N LEU A 102 -2.16 7.20 6.76
CA LEU A 102 -3.39 7.51 7.48
C LEU A 102 -3.14 8.31 8.75
N LEU A 103 -2.06 8.01 9.48
CA LEU A 103 -1.65 8.82 10.61
C LEU A 103 -1.33 10.25 10.18
N ARG A 104 -0.57 10.42 9.08
CA ARG A 104 -0.30 11.74 8.49
C ARG A 104 -1.58 12.45 8.06
N ILE A 105 -2.55 11.75 7.47
CA ILE A 105 -3.86 12.31 7.11
C ILE A 105 -4.58 12.84 8.35
N ALA A 106 -4.65 12.07 9.44
CA ALA A 106 -5.31 12.49 10.68
C ALA A 106 -4.63 13.73 11.29
N MET A 107 -3.29 13.76 11.29
CA MET A 107 -2.54 14.92 11.77
C MET A 107 -2.76 16.16 10.90
N THR A 108 -2.71 16.01 9.57
CA THR A 108 -2.81 17.13 8.62
C THR A 108 -4.23 17.67 8.47
N LEU A 109 -5.25 16.82 8.43
CA LEU A 109 -6.63 17.24 8.18
C LEU A 109 -7.46 17.44 9.45
N ALA A 110 -7.15 16.73 10.54
CA ALA A 110 -7.94 16.78 11.78
C ALA A 110 -7.14 17.33 12.97
N SER A 111 -5.95 17.89 12.74
CA SER A 111 -5.08 18.49 13.77
C SER A 111 -4.75 17.52 14.91
N PHE A 112 -4.69 16.21 14.63
CA PHE A 112 -4.23 15.24 15.63
C PHE A 112 -2.78 15.55 16.02
N SER A 113 -2.51 15.62 17.32
CA SER A 113 -1.13 15.64 17.82
C SER A 113 -0.44 14.31 17.53
N ALA A 114 0.90 14.29 17.58
CA ALA A 114 1.66 13.04 17.46
C ALA A 114 1.22 12.00 18.50
N GLY A 115 0.90 12.43 19.73
CA GLY A 115 0.36 11.56 20.77
C GLY A 115 -1.03 11.00 20.44
N ALA A 116 -1.92 11.81 19.86
CA ALA A 116 -3.25 11.35 19.42
C ALA A 116 -3.15 10.41 18.20
N ALA A 117 -2.23 10.66 17.28
CA ALA A 117 -1.95 9.76 16.16
C ALA A 117 -1.38 8.41 16.64
N GLU A 118 -0.50 8.42 17.64
CA GLU A 118 0.00 7.20 18.27
C GLU A 118 -1.11 6.46 19.03
N GLU A 119 -2.01 7.20 19.69
CA GLU A 119 -3.19 6.61 20.34
C GLU A 119 -4.09 5.90 19.32
N LEU A 120 -4.35 6.57 18.19
CA LEU A 120 -5.04 6.00 17.06
C LEU A 120 -4.33 4.72 16.59
N ARG A 121 -3.02 4.80 16.31
CA ARG A 121 -2.19 3.66 15.89
C ARG A 121 -2.28 2.47 16.85
N ARG A 122 -2.29 2.71 18.16
CA ARG A 122 -2.43 1.66 19.17
C ARG A 122 -3.84 1.07 19.16
N ALA A 123 -4.88 1.92 19.12
CA ALA A 123 -6.26 1.45 19.08
C ALA A 123 -6.56 0.56 17.86
N MET A 124 -5.86 0.80 16.74
CA MET A 124 -5.88 -0.04 15.54
C MET A 124 -5.36 -1.48 15.79
N GLY A 125 -4.33 -1.65 16.62
CA GLY A 125 -3.68 -2.95 16.85
C GLY A 125 -4.44 -3.91 17.78
N PHE A 126 -5.45 -3.46 18.52
CA PHE A 126 -6.13 -4.27 19.53
C PHE A 126 -7.54 -4.68 19.11
N LYS A 127 -7.79 -5.99 19.03
CA LYS A 127 -9.12 -6.60 18.79
C LYS A 127 -10.24 -6.17 19.75
N ARG A 128 -9.93 -5.50 20.87
CA ARG A 128 -10.86 -5.26 21.99
C ARG A 128 -11.25 -3.80 22.23
N SER A 129 -11.02 -2.88 21.29
CA SER A 129 -11.21 -1.44 21.55
C SER A 129 -12.29 -0.76 20.73
N VAL A 130 -13.47 -1.37 20.57
CA VAL A 130 -14.61 -0.77 19.87
C VAL A 130 -14.97 0.60 20.45
N VAL A 131 -15.02 0.70 21.79
CA VAL A 131 -15.33 1.95 22.50
C VAL A 131 -14.26 3.02 22.23
N ARG A 132 -12.97 2.66 22.30
CA ARG A 132 -11.88 3.62 22.06
C ARG A 132 -11.82 4.05 20.61
N MET A 133 -12.05 3.15 19.67
CA MET A 133 -12.13 3.49 18.24
C MET A 133 -13.29 4.44 17.97
N ALA A 134 -14.46 4.24 18.60
CA ALA A 134 -15.58 5.17 18.49
C ALA A 134 -15.24 6.56 19.04
N GLN A 135 -14.56 6.64 20.19
CA GLN A 135 -14.09 7.91 20.76
C GLN A 135 -13.06 8.61 19.85
N LEU A 136 -12.12 7.85 19.28
CA LEU A 136 -11.13 8.38 18.34
C LEU A 136 -11.77 8.85 17.04
N GLU A 137 -12.78 8.13 16.53
CA GLU A 137 -13.55 8.55 15.36
C GLU A 137 -14.30 9.86 15.64
N GLN A 138 -14.94 10.01 16.81
CA GLN A 138 -15.58 11.27 17.19
C GLN A 138 -14.58 12.43 17.25
N ARG A 139 -13.42 12.22 17.86
CA ARG A 139 -12.34 13.23 17.90
C ARG A 139 -11.85 13.58 16.49
N LEU A 140 -11.70 12.59 15.62
CA LEU A 140 -11.32 12.79 14.21
C LEU A 140 -12.37 13.63 13.48
N ARG A 141 -13.66 13.31 13.63
CA ARG A 141 -14.78 14.08 13.07
C ARG A 141 -14.77 15.53 13.55
N GLN A 142 -14.56 15.75 14.85
CA GLN A 142 -14.49 17.09 15.43
C GLN A 142 -13.30 17.89 14.87
N GLY A 143 -12.11 17.27 14.79
CA GLY A 143 -10.93 17.93 14.22
C GLY A 143 -11.11 18.30 12.75
N LEU A 144 -11.70 17.42 11.95
CA LEU A 144 -12.06 17.71 10.55
C LEU A 144 -13.02 18.90 10.47
N ALA A 145 -14.08 18.91 11.28
CA ALA A 145 -15.06 19.99 11.31
C ALA A 145 -14.46 21.34 11.73
N GLN A 146 -13.59 21.36 12.74
CA GLN A 146 -12.87 22.56 13.19
C GLN A 146 -11.96 23.13 12.09
N ASN A 147 -11.42 22.27 11.23
CA ASN A 147 -10.61 22.67 10.09
C ASN A 147 -11.45 22.96 8.82
N GLY A 148 -12.78 23.03 8.93
CA GLY A 148 -13.67 23.33 7.81
C GLY A 148 -13.82 22.18 6.80
N ILE A 149 -13.43 20.96 7.16
CA ILE A 149 -13.50 19.77 6.31
C ILE A 149 -14.76 18.98 6.65
N GLY A 150 -15.79 19.11 5.81
CA GLY A 150 -17.07 18.42 5.97
C GLY A 150 -17.45 17.53 4.78
N GLY A 151 -18.67 17.01 4.83
CA GLY A 151 -19.32 16.26 3.75
C GLY A 151 -18.50 15.06 3.26
N SER A 152 -18.51 14.85 1.94
CA SER A 152 -17.92 13.66 1.33
C SER A 152 -16.41 13.51 1.54
N VAL A 153 -15.68 14.60 1.83
CA VAL A 153 -14.24 14.55 2.13
C VAL A 153 -14.02 13.95 3.51
N ALA A 154 -14.74 14.44 4.52
CA ALA A 154 -14.67 13.93 5.88
C ALA A 154 -15.05 12.44 5.94
N ASP A 155 -16.15 12.06 5.28
CA ASP A 155 -16.62 10.67 5.27
C ASP A 155 -15.61 9.72 4.63
N LYS A 156 -14.97 10.12 3.52
CA LYS A 156 -13.91 9.32 2.88
C LYS A 156 -12.69 9.17 3.79
N VAL A 157 -12.27 10.25 4.47
CA VAL A 157 -11.12 10.22 5.38
C VAL A 157 -11.40 9.28 6.55
N ILE A 158 -12.58 9.39 7.16
CA ILE A 158 -12.98 8.57 8.30
C ILE A 158 -13.12 7.12 7.88
N GLN A 159 -13.82 6.83 6.79
CA GLN A 159 -13.93 5.49 6.24
C GLN A 159 -12.55 4.87 5.98
N SER A 160 -11.63 5.63 5.37
CA SER A 160 -10.27 5.14 5.09
C SER A 160 -9.51 4.81 6.37
N ILE A 161 -9.56 5.71 7.36
CA ILE A 161 -8.88 5.51 8.65
C ILE A 161 -9.48 4.33 9.42
N THR A 162 -10.80 4.21 9.49
CA THR A 162 -11.49 3.15 10.23
C THR A 162 -11.36 1.79 9.54
N ALA A 163 -11.44 1.72 8.20
CA ALA A 163 -11.24 0.46 7.46
C ALA A 163 -9.83 -0.11 7.63
N PHE A 164 -8.82 0.76 7.63
CA PHE A 164 -7.43 0.38 7.86
C PHE A 164 -7.09 0.21 9.33
N ALA A 165 -7.92 0.72 10.26
CA ALA A 165 -7.66 0.52 11.68
C ALA A 165 -7.56 -0.96 12.03
N LEU A 166 -8.32 -1.83 11.36
CA LEU A 166 -8.30 -3.27 11.65
C LEU A 166 -7.18 -4.02 10.90
N TYR A 167 -6.58 -3.42 9.88
CA TYR A 167 -5.76 -4.14 8.89
C TYR A 167 -4.56 -3.34 8.36
N GLY A 168 -4.16 -2.29 9.08
CA GLY A 168 -3.09 -1.39 8.72
C GLY A 168 -1.79 -2.13 8.48
N PHE A 169 -1.10 -1.78 7.40
CA PHE A 169 0.18 -2.37 7.06
C PHE A 169 1.23 -1.27 7.00
N PRO A 170 2.30 -1.34 7.83
CA PRO A 170 3.37 -0.35 7.81
C PRO A 170 4.11 -0.35 6.47
N GLU A 171 4.39 0.82 5.92
CA GLU A 171 5.16 0.97 4.68
C GLU A 171 6.58 0.40 4.83
N SER A 172 7.19 0.61 6.00
CA SER A 172 8.52 0.06 6.31
C SER A 172 8.54 -1.47 6.27
N HIS A 173 7.52 -2.12 6.85
CA HIS A 173 7.38 -3.57 6.84
C HIS A 173 7.09 -4.11 5.42
N ALA A 174 6.26 -3.39 4.66
CA ALA A 174 6.04 -3.67 3.24
C ALA A 174 7.34 -3.61 2.43
N ALA A 175 8.19 -2.62 2.70
CA ALA A 175 9.49 -2.48 2.06
C ALA A 175 10.42 -3.65 2.39
N SER A 176 10.49 -4.08 3.65
CA SER A 176 11.27 -5.26 4.04
C SER A 176 10.80 -6.53 3.33
N PHE A 177 9.48 -6.73 3.21
CA PHE A 177 8.92 -7.89 2.49
C PHE A 177 9.12 -7.79 0.98
N ALA A 178 9.09 -6.59 0.40
CA ALA A 178 9.37 -6.38 -1.01
C ALA A 178 10.82 -6.75 -1.37
N LEU A 179 11.79 -6.55 -0.47
CA LEU A 179 13.16 -7.03 -0.66
C LEU A 179 13.22 -8.56 -0.80
N LEU A 180 12.51 -9.28 0.07
CA LEU A 180 12.44 -10.73 0.02
C LEU A 180 11.69 -11.25 -1.22
N ALA A 181 10.60 -10.57 -1.60
CA ALA A 181 9.88 -10.87 -2.84
C ALA A 181 10.78 -10.67 -4.06
N TYR A 182 11.54 -9.57 -4.11
CA TYR A 182 12.49 -9.30 -5.18
C TYR A 182 13.61 -10.36 -5.23
N ALA A 183 14.23 -10.66 -4.09
CA ALA A 183 15.30 -11.64 -4.00
C ALA A 183 14.85 -13.05 -4.45
N SER A 184 13.66 -13.47 -4.04
CA SER A 184 13.08 -14.75 -4.45
C SER A 184 12.64 -14.79 -5.92
N ALA A 185 12.32 -13.65 -6.53
CA ALA A 185 12.01 -13.54 -7.95
C ALA A 185 13.26 -13.47 -8.84
N PHE A 186 14.35 -12.90 -8.35
CA PHE A 186 15.58 -12.71 -9.12
C PHE A 186 16.28 -14.04 -9.44
N ILE A 187 16.28 -15.01 -8.51
CA ILE A 187 16.95 -16.31 -8.70
C ILE A 187 16.36 -17.11 -9.89
N PRO A 188 15.03 -17.31 -9.98
CA PRO A 188 14.41 -17.94 -11.15
C PRO A 188 14.68 -17.18 -12.45
N ALA A 189 14.53 -15.84 -12.45
CA ALA A 189 14.75 -15.02 -13.64
C ALA A 189 16.19 -15.12 -14.18
N ALA A 190 17.19 -15.10 -13.29
CA ALA A 190 18.60 -15.28 -13.64
C ALA A 190 18.88 -16.70 -14.18
N THR A 191 18.19 -17.72 -13.66
CA THR A 191 18.37 -19.12 -14.09
C THR A 191 17.73 -19.38 -15.46
N ILE A 192 16.56 -18.81 -15.73
CA ILE A 192 15.92 -18.84 -17.06
C ILE A 192 16.86 -18.21 -18.09
N ARG A 193 17.50 -17.08 -17.75
CA ARG A 193 18.49 -16.41 -18.61
C ARG A 193 19.60 -17.37 -19.04
N GLN A 194 20.22 -18.09 -18.11
CA GLN A 194 21.32 -19.01 -18.41
C GLN A 194 20.92 -20.16 -19.35
N ARG A 195 19.68 -20.66 -19.25
CA ARG A 195 19.19 -21.74 -20.13
C ARG A 195 18.88 -21.27 -21.55
N THR A 196 18.34 -20.06 -21.72
CA THR A 196 18.05 -19.50 -23.05
C THR A 196 19.30 -19.21 -23.88
N TRP A 197 20.43 -18.87 -23.25
CA TRP A 197 21.71 -18.63 -23.95
C TRP A 197 22.49 -19.91 -24.30
N GLN A 198 22.12 -21.07 -23.74
CA GLN A 198 22.74 -22.36 -24.09
C GLN A 198 22.03 -23.08 -25.26
N LEU A 199 20.88 -22.55 -25.70
CA LEU A 199 20.05 -23.13 -26.76
C LEU A 199 20.09 -22.32 -28.07
N CYS A 200 20.93 -21.28 -28.15
CA CYS A 200 21.28 -20.53 -29.36
C CYS A 200 22.79 -20.66 -29.59
#